data_AF-A0A9E2G380-F1
#
_entry.id   AF-A0A9E2G380-F1
#
_cell.length_a   1.000
_cell.length_b   1.000
_cell.length_c   1.000
_cell.angle_alpha   90.00
_cell.angle_beta   90.00
_cell.angle_gamma   90.00
#
_symmetry.space_group_name_H-M   'P 1'
#
loop_
_entity.id
_entity.type
_entity.pdbx_description
1 polymer ?
#
loop_
_entity_poly.entity_id
_entity_poly.type
_entity_poly.pdbx_seq_one_letter_code
_entity_poly.pdbx_strand_id
1 'polypeptide(L)'
;MPVVLLFSLFLNLPSHPVLERLGAAQTEGRITLLQRLEIMEDAVRNPGRLAEPWRSLVKRYPVDPELGTAWLVEAYQARTRTNLLPIAGFPGELAFFLDSEIVPVRVYYDSETQGTLARLTLEAAETSWIAEIDGFGFFAPPLTTPEGRYRIYIGDTGMGGGGYCSPVGSYAETPWDDCQTYVVVDQRNPRYYIDSLVAHELNHATQGAMDCLEPVSFWENTATYMKFAVFPSSMSYVRYYMESFQSLPYWSVAGGDQNSLYWYGGFVWAYFLAEQYGEPGQGAIFLREIWERSMQETHNMTNSPHYFEALDGLLQERGQGDLHQAFHDFSRARWFVEENASETYSMLPESGYLTPAPLLTESLGIDTPLVIKPQKTVWPRSYGVNYYRLNAPETYLRNTTVTLSGEGLWYLQLVQLDGEAEVITSELTENGASLTFDPRPRALLIVEHVGDSDYVPGNNPWEGAEYTLEIQSTVPLPLISAVTPASAWQGSVVTVQVYGASFQEGATATFSPDNVLEVLETTFVSEGQLTLKVNIPSRALTGPYGLTVTNPDTGKGWIERSVFVMQSEKKASDGCSAAGPRPSSGFGLGLIFLGLLLLAHRRRRPERE
;
A
#
# COMPACT_ATOMS: atom_id res chain seq x y z
N MET A 1 -14.38 9.74 -18.31
CA MET A 1 -13.96 10.31 -17.01
C MET A 1 -14.47 9.36 -15.93
N PRO A 2 -13.65 8.42 -15.42
CA PRO A 2 -14.16 7.45 -14.49
C PRO A 2 -14.04 7.94 -13.03
N VAL A 3 -14.99 7.44 -12.25
CA VAL A 3 -15.37 7.63 -10.85
C VAL A 3 -14.25 7.50 -9.79
N VAL A 4 -12.98 7.40 -10.19
CA VAL A 4 -11.83 7.06 -9.32
C VAL A 4 -11.43 8.17 -8.33
N LEU A 5 -11.92 9.41 -8.52
CA LEU A 5 -11.51 10.57 -7.73
C LEU A 5 -12.40 10.93 -6.53
N LEU A 6 -13.45 10.14 -6.24
CA LEU A 6 -14.37 10.43 -5.13
C LEU A 6 -14.07 9.65 -3.83
N PHE A 7 -13.25 8.59 -3.88
CA PHE A 7 -12.87 7.83 -2.69
C PHE A 7 -11.61 8.34 -1.97
N SER A 8 -10.75 9.10 -2.66
CA SER A 8 -9.46 9.56 -2.13
C SER A 8 -9.52 10.89 -1.36
N LEU A 9 -10.67 11.56 -1.29
CA LEU A 9 -10.83 12.87 -0.62
C LEU A 9 -11.36 12.78 0.83
N PHE A 10 -11.58 11.57 1.36
CA PHE A 10 -11.95 11.34 2.77
C PHE A 10 -11.14 10.19 3.37
N LEU A 11 -9.81 10.25 3.31
CA LEU A 11 -8.90 9.28 3.97
C LEU A 11 -8.72 9.58 5.48
N ASN A 12 -9.84 9.77 6.16
CA ASN A 12 -10.05 9.35 7.54
C ASN A 12 -11.30 8.50 7.42
N LEU A 13 -11.19 7.18 7.26
CA LEU A 13 -12.36 6.31 7.42
C LEU A 13 -12.69 6.39 8.91
N PRO A 14 -13.74 7.14 9.30
CA PRO A 14 -13.99 7.37 10.70
C PRO A 14 -14.42 6.05 11.34
N SER A 15 -14.01 5.81 12.59
CA SER A 15 -14.62 4.81 13.45
C SER A 15 -16.15 4.87 13.31
N HIS A 16 -16.83 3.72 13.33
CA HIS A 16 -18.29 3.66 13.18
C HIS A 16 -18.98 4.76 14.02
N PRO A 17 -19.97 5.51 13.48
CA PRO A 17 -20.49 6.74 14.13
C PRO A 17 -20.97 6.54 15.58
N VAL A 18 -21.46 5.35 15.91
CA VAL A 18 -21.83 4.97 17.27
C VAL A 18 -20.61 4.96 18.20
N LEU A 19 -19.51 4.32 17.79
CA LEU A 19 -18.28 4.24 18.58
C LEU A 19 -17.63 5.61 18.76
N GLU A 20 -17.63 6.46 17.73
CA GLU A 20 -17.14 7.85 17.82
C GLU A 20 -17.92 8.63 18.91
N ARG A 21 -19.26 8.54 18.87
CA ARG A 21 -20.14 9.24 19.82
C ARG A 21 -20.02 8.67 21.24
N LEU A 22 -19.85 7.36 21.39
CA LEU A 22 -19.60 6.73 22.68
C LEU A 22 -18.24 7.14 23.24
N GLY A 23 -17.19 7.13 22.42
CA GLY A 23 -15.85 7.60 22.79
C GLY A 23 -15.87 9.05 23.26
N ALA A 24 -16.50 9.95 22.50
CA ALA A 24 -16.65 11.35 22.90
C ALA A 24 -17.43 11.50 24.22
N ALA A 25 -18.53 10.76 24.40
CA ALA A 25 -19.30 10.78 25.63
C ALA A 25 -18.53 10.28 26.85
N GLN A 26 -17.69 9.26 26.67
CA GLN A 26 -16.81 8.75 27.72
C GLN A 26 -15.74 9.78 28.08
N THR A 27 -15.06 10.37 27.08
CA THR A 27 -14.01 11.40 27.29
C THR A 27 -14.57 12.64 27.99
N GLU A 28 -15.81 13.02 27.68
CA GLU A 28 -16.52 14.13 28.33
C GLU A 28 -17.09 13.76 29.71
N GLY A 29 -16.93 12.52 30.18
CA GLY A 29 -17.43 12.04 31.47
C GLY A 29 -18.96 11.89 31.54
N ARG A 30 -19.66 11.87 30.39
CA ARG A 30 -21.11 11.67 30.31
C ARG A 30 -21.53 10.21 30.51
N ILE A 31 -20.64 9.28 30.19
CA ILE A 31 -20.81 7.84 30.45
C ILE A 31 -19.50 7.26 31.01
N THR A 32 -19.61 6.20 31.82
CA THR A 32 -18.45 5.42 32.28
C THR A 32 -17.97 4.45 31.19
N LEU A 33 -16.78 3.87 31.37
CA LEU A 33 -16.32 2.77 30.52
C LEU A 33 -17.32 1.60 30.53
N LEU A 34 -17.79 1.18 31.71
CA LEU A 34 -18.79 0.11 31.83
C LEU A 34 -20.05 0.42 30.99
N GLN A 35 -20.58 1.63 31.10
CA GLN A 35 -21.75 2.04 30.32
C GLN A 35 -21.48 2.04 28.82
N ARG A 36 -20.29 2.47 28.37
CA ARG A 36 -19.90 2.37 26.96
C ARG A 36 -19.93 0.91 26.49
N LEU A 37 -19.32 0.00 27.24
CA LEU A 37 -19.25 -1.42 26.88
C LEU A 37 -20.65 -2.05 26.85
N GLU A 38 -21.50 -1.75 27.83
CA GLU A 38 -22.90 -2.20 27.85
C GLU A 38 -23.68 -1.71 26.62
N ILE A 39 -23.48 -0.45 26.21
CA ILE A 39 -24.13 0.09 25.01
C ILE A 39 -23.61 -0.59 23.74
N MET A 40 -22.30 -0.85 23.64
CA MET A 40 -21.71 -1.58 22.51
C MET A 40 -22.30 -2.99 22.40
N GLU A 41 -22.37 -3.70 23.52
CA GLU A 41 -22.92 -5.06 23.60
C GLU A 41 -24.41 -5.10 23.23
N ASP A 42 -25.21 -4.21 23.81
CA ASP A 42 -26.65 -4.16 23.52
C ASP A 42 -26.92 -3.68 22.09
N ALA A 43 -26.07 -2.84 21.49
CA ALA A 43 -26.22 -2.45 20.09
C ALA A 43 -26.19 -3.64 19.13
N VAL A 44 -25.44 -4.69 19.46
CA VAL A 44 -25.34 -5.94 18.68
C VAL A 44 -26.38 -6.97 19.16
N ARG A 45 -26.41 -7.26 20.46
CA ARG A 45 -27.20 -8.36 21.02
C ARG A 45 -28.70 -8.05 21.08
N ASN A 46 -29.06 -6.79 21.37
CA ASN A 46 -30.46 -6.38 21.52
C ASN A 46 -30.63 -4.85 21.45
N PRO A 47 -30.58 -4.25 20.26
CA PRO A 47 -30.59 -2.79 20.11
C PRO A 47 -31.88 -2.14 20.65
N GLY A 48 -32.95 -2.91 20.83
CA GLY A 48 -34.19 -2.47 21.46
C GLY A 48 -34.08 -2.17 22.96
N ARG A 49 -33.10 -2.72 23.67
CA ARG A 49 -32.87 -2.46 25.11
C ARG A 49 -32.23 -1.11 25.39
N LEU A 50 -31.49 -0.56 24.41
CA LEU A 50 -30.76 0.69 24.57
C LEU A 50 -31.66 1.82 25.06
N ALA A 51 -31.17 2.65 25.98
CA ALA A 51 -31.83 3.89 26.37
C ALA A 51 -31.64 4.99 25.32
N GLU A 52 -32.48 6.03 25.34
CA GLU A 52 -32.18 7.25 24.57
C GLU A 52 -30.98 8.00 25.18
N PRO A 53 -30.10 8.63 24.38
CA PRO A 53 -30.19 8.81 22.93
C PRO A 53 -29.60 7.66 22.08
N TRP A 54 -29.05 6.62 22.71
CA TRP A 54 -28.30 5.55 22.05
C TRP A 54 -29.15 4.69 21.14
N ARG A 55 -30.38 4.38 21.55
CA ARG A 55 -31.35 3.66 20.71
C ARG A 55 -31.60 4.36 19.39
N SER A 56 -31.85 5.67 19.42
CA SER A 56 -32.04 6.47 18.20
C SER A 56 -30.78 6.55 17.35
N LEU A 57 -29.60 6.58 17.99
CA LEU A 57 -28.32 6.61 17.29
C LEU A 57 -28.05 5.29 16.55
N VAL A 58 -28.16 4.14 17.23
CA VAL A 58 -27.96 2.81 16.63
C VAL A 58 -29.03 2.52 15.58
N LYS A 59 -30.27 2.98 15.77
CA LYS A 59 -31.29 2.87 14.71
C LYS A 59 -30.92 3.65 13.45
N ARG A 60 -30.23 4.79 13.58
CA ARG A 60 -29.79 5.61 12.46
C ARG A 60 -28.53 5.05 11.79
N TYR A 61 -27.63 4.49 12.58
CA TYR A 61 -26.39 3.86 12.15
C TYR A 61 -26.33 2.45 12.78
N PRO A 62 -27.03 1.46 12.18
CA PRO A 62 -27.00 0.08 12.65
C PRO A 62 -25.58 -0.45 12.59
N VAL A 63 -25.27 -1.42 13.46
CA VAL A 63 -23.99 -2.12 13.40
C VAL A 63 -23.95 -2.91 12.09
N ASP A 64 -22.88 -2.73 11.32
CA ASP A 64 -22.66 -3.50 10.10
C ASP A 64 -22.50 -4.98 10.46
N PRO A 65 -23.03 -5.93 9.66
CA PRO A 65 -22.94 -7.36 9.95
C PRO A 65 -21.51 -7.85 10.23
N GLU A 66 -20.52 -7.32 9.52
CA GLU A 66 -19.10 -7.66 9.66
C GLU A 66 -18.42 -7.06 10.92
N LEU A 67 -19.15 -6.32 11.76
CA LEU A 67 -18.64 -5.73 13.01
C LEU A 67 -19.21 -6.40 14.28
N GLY A 68 -20.19 -7.29 14.14
CA GLY A 68 -20.91 -7.88 15.27
C GLY A 68 -19.97 -8.60 16.24
N THR A 69 -19.20 -9.56 15.75
CA THR A 69 -18.22 -10.32 16.55
C THR A 69 -17.14 -9.39 17.12
N ALA A 70 -16.52 -8.57 16.26
CA ALA A 70 -15.50 -7.60 16.64
C ALA A 70 -15.89 -6.74 17.86
N TRP A 71 -17.07 -6.13 17.86
CA TRP A 71 -17.52 -5.27 18.97
C TRP A 71 -17.69 -6.05 20.27
N LEU A 72 -18.17 -7.29 20.18
CA LEU A 72 -18.39 -8.15 21.34
C LEU A 72 -17.07 -8.69 21.92
N VAL A 73 -16.11 -9.02 21.06
CA VAL A 73 -14.76 -9.43 21.46
C VAL A 73 -14.00 -8.26 22.07
N GLU A 74 -13.99 -7.07 21.44
CA GLU A 74 -13.37 -5.88 22.02
C GLU A 74 -13.99 -5.51 23.37
N ALA A 75 -15.32 -5.60 23.49
CA ALA A 75 -16.01 -5.34 24.75
C ALA A 75 -15.63 -6.36 25.83
N TYR A 76 -15.55 -7.64 25.47
CA TYR A 76 -15.07 -8.70 26.36
C TYR A 76 -13.64 -8.44 26.83
N GLN A 77 -12.70 -8.22 25.92
CA GLN A 77 -11.29 -7.94 26.22
C GLN A 77 -11.12 -6.68 27.08
N ALA A 78 -11.91 -5.63 26.82
CA ALA A 78 -11.90 -4.42 27.64
C ALA A 78 -12.45 -4.69 29.05
N ARG A 79 -13.52 -5.48 29.19
CA ARG A 79 -14.08 -5.85 30.50
C ARG A 79 -13.10 -6.67 31.33
N THR A 80 -12.45 -7.66 30.74
CA THR A 80 -11.50 -8.52 31.45
C THR A 80 -10.28 -7.74 31.92
N ARG A 81 -9.62 -6.98 31.03
CA ARG A 81 -8.45 -6.14 31.36
C ARG A 81 -8.74 -5.08 32.43
N THR A 82 -9.99 -4.65 32.56
CA THR A 82 -10.41 -3.63 33.55
C THR A 82 -11.22 -4.18 34.72
N ASN A 83 -11.35 -5.51 34.83
CA ASN A 83 -12.11 -6.20 35.87
C ASN A 83 -13.56 -5.69 36.02
N LEU A 84 -14.23 -5.40 34.89
CA LEU A 84 -15.62 -4.94 34.81
C LEU A 84 -16.59 -6.11 34.52
N LEU A 85 -16.72 -7.01 35.48
CA LEU A 85 -17.65 -8.15 35.48
C LEU A 85 -19.00 -7.78 36.16
N PRO A 86 -20.13 -8.46 35.85
CA PRO A 86 -20.26 -9.65 35.01
C PRO A 86 -20.39 -9.35 33.50
N ILE A 87 -19.99 -10.32 32.69
CA ILE A 87 -20.30 -10.40 31.25
C ILE A 87 -21.66 -11.09 31.10
N ALA A 88 -22.42 -10.75 30.05
CA ALA A 88 -23.70 -11.37 29.78
C ALA A 88 -23.55 -12.90 29.60
N GLY A 89 -24.36 -13.68 30.31
CA GLY A 89 -24.42 -15.13 30.13
C GLY A 89 -25.08 -15.55 28.82
N PHE A 90 -25.20 -16.86 28.62
CA PHE A 90 -25.90 -17.42 27.46
C PHE A 90 -27.33 -16.87 27.32
N PRO A 91 -27.82 -16.64 26.08
CA PRO A 91 -29.23 -16.40 25.85
C PRO A 91 -30.09 -17.55 26.42
N GLY A 92 -31.33 -17.22 26.77
CA GLY A 92 -32.31 -18.22 27.19
C GLY A 92 -32.70 -19.15 26.04
N GLU A 93 -33.27 -20.30 26.37
CA GLU A 93 -33.84 -21.22 25.40
C GLU A 93 -34.97 -20.56 24.59
N LEU A 94 -35.03 -20.86 23.29
CA LEU A 94 -36.11 -20.41 22.41
C LEU A 94 -37.19 -21.49 22.26
N ALA A 95 -38.34 -21.12 21.67
CA ALA A 95 -39.50 -22.00 21.56
C ALA A 95 -39.24 -23.32 20.84
N PHE A 96 -38.27 -23.35 19.91
CA PHE A 96 -37.90 -24.52 19.15
C PHE A 96 -36.38 -24.71 19.09
N PHE A 97 -35.96 -25.95 18.87
CA PHE A 97 -34.55 -26.27 18.62
C PHE A 97 -34.40 -27.47 17.70
N LEU A 98 -33.24 -27.57 17.05
CA LEU A 98 -32.75 -28.76 16.37
C LEU A 98 -31.44 -29.20 17.01
N ASP A 99 -31.33 -30.48 17.34
CA ASP A 99 -30.09 -31.10 17.80
C ASP A 99 -29.43 -31.84 16.65
N SER A 100 -28.13 -31.65 16.48
CA SER A 100 -27.36 -32.51 15.59
C SER A 100 -27.22 -33.91 16.19
N GLU A 101 -27.34 -34.92 15.34
CA GLU A 101 -27.11 -36.32 15.70
C GLU A 101 -25.64 -36.73 15.55
N ILE A 102 -24.80 -35.88 14.92
CA ILE A 102 -23.41 -36.22 14.57
C ILE A 102 -22.38 -35.38 15.32
N VAL A 103 -22.69 -34.14 15.70
CA VAL A 103 -21.80 -33.25 16.46
C VAL A 103 -22.55 -32.62 17.63
N PRO A 104 -21.87 -32.11 18.68
CA PRO A 104 -22.54 -31.56 19.86
C PRO A 104 -23.03 -30.13 19.62
N VAL A 105 -23.85 -29.91 18.59
CA VAL A 105 -24.44 -28.61 18.24
C VAL A 105 -25.95 -28.63 18.45
N ARG A 106 -26.50 -27.49 18.91
CA ARG A 106 -27.93 -27.21 18.97
C ARG A 106 -28.23 -25.87 18.29
N VAL A 107 -29.23 -25.84 17.42
CA VAL A 107 -29.74 -24.61 16.79
C VAL A 107 -31.09 -24.24 17.39
N TYR A 108 -31.15 -23.12 18.11
CA TYR A 108 -32.38 -22.53 18.67
C TYR A 108 -33.03 -21.56 17.69
N TYR A 109 -34.37 -21.53 17.67
CA TYR A 109 -35.16 -20.59 16.87
C TYR A 109 -36.55 -20.35 17.50
N ASP A 110 -37.19 -19.23 17.17
CA ASP A 110 -38.36 -18.74 17.91
C ASP A 110 -39.69 -18.90 17.16
N SER A 111 -39.65 -19.28 15.87
CA SER A 111 -40.88 -19.48 15.07
C SER A 111 -40.74 -20.58 14.03
N GLU A 112 -41.84 -21.28 13.72
CA GLU A 112 -41.85 -22.35 12.71
C GLU A 112 -41.37 -21.88 11.33
N THR A 113 -41.56 -20.61 10.99
CA THR A 113 -41.12 -20.02 9.71
C THR A 113 -39.58 -19.99 9.58
N GLN A 114 -38.86 -19.95 10.71
CA GLN A 114 -37.40 -20.02 10.75
C GLN A 114 -36.88 -21.47 10.59
N GLY A 115 -37.73 -22.50 10.66
CA GLY A 115 -37.31 -23.89 10.67
C GLY A 115 -36.52 -24.35 9.42
N THR A 116 -36.71 -23.70 8.27
CA THR A 116 -35.86 -23.98 7.10
C THR A 116 -34.46 -23.41 7.26
N LEU A 117 -34.34 -22.18 7.76
CA LEU A 117 -33.04 -21.58 8.04
C LEU A 117 -32.32 -22.36 9.14
N ALA A 118 -33.04 -22.77 10.20
CA ALA A 118 -32.50 -23.61 11.28
C ALA A 118 -31.86 -24.90 10.79
N ARG A 119 -32.49 -25.56 9.82
CA ARG A 119 -31.94 -26.78 9.24
C ARG A 119 -30.69 -26.50 8.42
N LEU A 120 -30.70 -25.46 7.58
CA LEU A 120 -29.52 -25.07 6.80
C LEU A 120 -28.35 -24.68 7.71
N THR A 121 -28.63 -23.95 8.80
CA THR A 121 -27.64 -23.60 9.81
C THR A 121 -27.08 -24.84 10.51
N LEU A 122 -27.93 -25.81 10.86
CA LEU A 122 -27.47 -27.07 11.47
C LEU A 122 -26.59 -27.88 10.52
N GLU A 123 -27.01 -28.06 9.27
CA GLU A 123 -26.26 -28.79 8.24
C GLU A 123 -24.89 -28.13 7.95
N ALA A 124 -24.86 -26.79 7.92
CA ALA A 124 -23.63 -26.03 7.79
C ALA A 124 -22.73 -26.19 9.01
N ALA A 125 -23.29 -26.10 10.24
CA ALA A 125 -22.53 -26.27 11.47
C ALA A 125 -21.95 -27.68 11.62
N GLU A 126 -22.67 -28.70 11.18
CA GLU A 126 -22.19 -30.08 11.10
C GLU A 126 -20.98 -30.21 10.18
N THR A 127 -21.06 -29.62 8.98
CA THR A 127 -19.98 -29.64 8.00
C THR A 127 -18.75 -28.87 8.51
N SER A 128 -18.96 -27.67 9.04
CA SER A 128 -17.91 -26.82 9.60
C SER A 128 -17.26 -27.45 10.83
N TRP A 129 -18.03 -28.07 11.73
CA TRP A 129 -17.47 -28.77 12.90
C TRP A 129 -16.53 -29.89 12.47
N ILE A 130 -16.98 -30.74 11.54
CA ILE A 130 -16.17 -31.87 11.04
C ILE A 130 -14.91 -31.36 10.34
N ALA A 131 -15.01 -30.29 9.55
CA ALA A 131 -13.86 -29.73 8.83
C ALA A 131 -12.87 -29.04 9.78
N GLU A 132 -13.34 -28.10 10.60
CA GLU A 132 -12.50 -27.22 11.41
C GLU A 132 -11.93 -27.93 12.64
N ILE A 133 -12.78 -28.64 13.37
CA ILE A 133 -12.43 -29.23 14.66
C ILE A 133 -11.87 -30.64 14.45
N ASP A 134 -12.63 -31.53 13.80
CA ASP A 134 -12.20 -32.93 13.64
C ASP A 134 -11.13 -33.10 12.55
N GLY A 135 -11.16 -32.25 11.52
CA GLY A 135 -10.25 -32.30 10.38
C GLY A 135 -8.99 -31.46 10.54
N PHE A 136 -9.15 -30.15 10.71
CA PHE A 136 -8.02 -29.20 10.81
C PHE A 136 -7.44 -29.10 12.22
N GLY A 137 -8.15 -29.62 13.23
CA GLY A 137 -7.68 -29.71 14.61
C GLY A 137 -7.87 -28.44 15.45
N PHE A 138 -8.70 -27.49 15.02
CA PHE A 138 -9.06 -26.35 15.87
C PHE A 138 -9.76 -26.83 17.15
N PHE A 139 -9.61 -26.09 18.25
CA PHE A 139 -10.16 -26.53 19.53
C PHE A 139 -11.68 -26.41 19.53
N ALA A 140 -12.35 -27.46 19.98
CA ALA A 140 -13.80 -27.44 20.13
C ALA A 140 -14.21 -26.38 21.18
N PRO A 141 -15.26 -25.57 20.91
CA PRO A 141 -15.74 -24.61 21.88
C PRO A 141 -16.24 -25.30 23.16
N PRO A 142 -16.03 -24.70 24.35
CA PRO A 142 -16.47 -25.30 25.62
C PRO A 142 -17.97 -25.61 25.66
N LEU A 143 -18.32 -26.85 26.00
CA LEU A 143 -19.71 -27.33 26.08
C LEU A 143 -20.26 -27.22 27.50
N THR A 144 -20.37 -25.98 27.99
CA THR A 144 -20.71 -25.68 29.40
C THR A 144 -22.21 -25.58 29.68
N THR A 145 -23.03 -25.71 28.64
CA THR A 145 -24.50 -25.65 28.74
C THR A 145 -25.05 -26.97 29.31
N PRO A 146 -26.18 -26.96 30.04
CA PRO A 146 -26.72 -28.17 30.67
C PRO A 146 -26.98 -29.35 29.71
N GLU A 147 -27.29 -29.06 28.45
CA GLU A 147 -27.49 -30.07 27.41
C GLU A 147 -26.18 -30.62 26.81
N GLY A 148 -25.02 -30.06 27.17
CA GLY A 148 -23.72 -30.46 26.64
C GLY A 148 -23.57 -30.19 25.15
N ARG A 149 -24.12 -29.08 24.66
CA ARG A 149 -24.09 -28.70 23.23
C ARG A 149 -23.71 -27.24 23.02
N TYR A 150 -22.96 -26.98 21.96
CA TYR A 150 -22.68 -25.63 21.49
C TYR A 150 -23.95 -25.01 20.90
N ARG A 151 -24.25 -23.77 21.30
CA ARG A 151 -25.52 -23.12 20.97
C ARG A 151 -25.35 -22.15 19.82
N ILE A 152 -26.17 -22.35 18.78
CA ILE A 152 -26.39 -21.41 17.70
C ILE A 152 -27.84 -20.94 17.78
N TYR A 153 -28.09 -19.64 17.62
CA TYR A 153 -29.43 -19.08 17.64
C TYR A 153 -29.78 -18.45 16.30
N ILE A 154 -31.06 -18.52 15.92
CA ILE A 154 -31.60 -17.74 14.81
C ILE A 154 -32.49 -16.64 15.37
N GLY A 155 -32.25 -15.41 14.93
CA GLY A 155 -33.03 -14.25 15.38
C GLY A 155 -32.89 -13.03 14.49
N ASP A 156 -33.62 -11.98 14.81
CA ASP A 156 -33.38 -10.64 14.26
C ASP A 156 -32.27 -9.98 15.08
N THR A 157 -31.08 -9.84 14.51
CA THR A 157 -29.96 -9.15 15.17
C THR A 157 -30.12 -7.64 15.10
N GLY A 158 -30.96 -7.15 14.17
CA GLY A 158 -31.05 -5.72 13.82
C GLY A 158 -30.02 -5.27 12.79
N MET A 159 -29.05 -6.11 12.42
CA MET A 159 -27.98 -5.77 11.44
C MET A 159 -28.43 -5.94 9.99
N GLY A 160 -29.56 -6.63 9.74
CA GLY A 160 -30.10 -6.78 8.39
C GLY A 160 -29.54 -7.96 7.59
N GLY A 161 -28.68 -8.78 8.19
CA GLY A 161 -28.00 -9.95 7.62
C GLY A 161 -26.78 -10.32 8.46
N GLY A 162 -26.02 -11.32 8.05
CA GLY A 162 -24.81 -11.82 8.72
C GLY A 162 -25.07 -12.55 10.04
N GLY A 163 -24.07 -12.56 10.91
CA GLY A 163 -24.11 -13.25 12.19
C GLY A 163 -23.14 -12.60 13.17
N TYR A 164 -23.06 -13.17 14.36
CA TYR A 164 -21.97 -12.86 15.28
C TYR A 164 -21.70 -14.04 16.22
N CYS A 165 -20.46 -14.13 16.64
CA CYS A 165 -20.00 -14.94 17.76
C CYS A 165 -19.83 -14.04 18.98
N SER A 166 -20.43 -14.43 20.11
CA SER A 166 -20.44 -13.62 21.32
C SER A 166 -19.75 -14.34 22.46
N PRO A 167 -18.66 -13.79 23.03
CA PRO A 167 -18.13 -14.23 24.32
C PRO A 167 -19.16 -14.06 25.43
N VAL A 168 -19.22 -15.02 26.35
CA VAL A 168 -20.07 -14.97 27.57
C VAL A 168 -19.25 -14.96 28.87
N GLY A 169 -17.97 -15.32 28.80
CA GLY A 169 -17.07 -15.37 29.96
C GLY A 169 -15.87 -16.27 29.70
N SER A 170 -14.84 -16.16 30.54
CA SER A 170 -13.65 -17.01 30.48
C SER A 170 -14.00 -18.48 30.80
N TYR A 171 -13.24 -19.44 30.26
CA TYR A 171 -13.47 -20.85 30.54
C TYR A 171 -12.51 -21.38 31.63
N ALA A 172 -12.96 -21.26 32.88
CA ALA A 172 -12.16 -21.55 34.07
C ALA A 172 -11.67 -23.00 34.26
N GLU A 173 -12.03 -23.93 33.38
CA GLU A 173 -11.57 -25.33 33.45
C GLU A 173 -10.20 -25.54 32.78
N THR A 174 -9.70 -24.54 32.04
CA THR A 174 -8.34 -24.53 31.49
C THR A 174 -7.54 -23.40 32.14
N PRO A 175 -6.19 -23.45 32.08
CA PRO A 175 -5.37 -22.33 32.53
C PRO A 175 -5.29 -21.19 31.50
N TRP A 176 -5.83 -21.40 30.30
CA TRP A 176 -5.70 -20.49 29.16
C TRP A 176 -6.64 -19.30 29.28
N ASP A 177 -6.30 -18.22 28.57
CA ASP A 177 -7.16 -17.05 28.40
C ASP A 177 -8.23 -17.29 27.31
N ASP A 178 -8.86 -18.46 27.36
CA ASP A 178 -9.96 -18.86 26.51
C ASP A 178 -11.31 -18.31 27.02
N CYS A 179 -12.32 -18.37 26.16
CA CYS A 179 -13.66 -17.91 26.46
C CYS A 179 -14.72 -18.85 25.91
N GLN A 180 -15.83 -18.91 26.64
CA GLN A 180 -17.05 -19.56 26.20
C GLN A 180 -17.80 -18.61 25.28
N THR A 181 -18.43 -19.15 24.25
CA THR A 181 -19.13 -18.36 23.23
C THR A 181 -20.46 -18.98 22.83
N TYR A 182 -21.27 -18.22 22.10
CA TYR A 182 -22.39 -18.72 21.31
C TYR A 182 -22.47 -17.94 19.99
N VAL A 183 -23.13 -18.52 18.99
CA VAL A 183 -23.34 -17.87 17.68
C VAL A 183 -24.80 -17.45 17.52
N VAL A 184 -25.01 -16.33 16.84
CA VAL A 184 -26.32 -15.91 16.33
C VAL A 184 -26.25 -15.72 14.82
N VAL A 185 -27.20 -16.32 14.10
CA VAL A 185 -27.41 -16.15 12.66
C VAL A 185 -28.62 -15.26 12.44
N ASP A 186 -28.45 -14.18 11.68
CA ASP A 186 -29.56 -13.29 11.36
C ASP A 186 -30.58 -13.97 10.43
N GLN A 187 -31.86 -13.85 10.77
CA GLN A 187 -32.96 -14.46 10.04
C GLN A 187 -33.14 -13.95 8.60
N ARG A 188 -32.56 -12.79 8.25
CA ARG A 188 -32.67 -12.16 6.92
C ARG A 188 -31.64 -12.66 5.93
N ASN A 189 -30.69 -13.50 6.36
CA ASN A 189 -29.67 -14.04 5.47
C ASN A 189 -30.29 -14.83 4.31
N PRO A 190 -29.74 -14.66 3.09
CA PRO A 190 -30.13 -15.48 1.96
C PRO A 190 -29.56 -16.90 2.12
N ARG A 191 -30.30 -17.89 1.61
CA ARG A 191 -29.95 -19.31 1.78
C ARG A 191 -28.57 -19.69 1.23
N TYR A 192 -28.14 -19.06 0.14
CA TYR A 192 -26.86 -19.37 -0.53
C TYR A 192 -25.62 -18.94 0.28
N TYR A 193 -25.81 -18.16 1.35
CA TYR A 193 -24.72 -17.58 2.15
C TYR A 193 -24.52 -18.29 3.50
N ILE A 194 -25.48 -19.12 3.91
CA ILE A 194 -25.53 -19.69 5.27
C ILE A 194 -24.36 -20.62 5.56
N ASP A 195 -23.92 -21.40 4.57
CA ASP A 195 -22.79 -22.33 4.69
C ASP A 195 -21.52 -21.61 5.16
N SER A 196 -21.08 -20.63 4.37
CA SER A 196 -19.89 -19.85 4.63
C SER A 196 -20.00 -18.94 5.84
N LEU A 197 -21.18 -18.39 6.12
CA LEU A 197 -21.42 -17.61 7.33
C LEU A 197 -21.23 -18.49 8.56
N VAL A 198 -21.79 -19.69 8.57
CA VAL A 198 -21.68 -20.58 9.73
C VAL A 198 -20.25 -21.08 9.92
N ALA A 199 -19.50 -21.35 8.83
CA ALA A 199 -18.06 -21.62 8.94
C ALA A 199 -17.30 -20.45 9.57
N HIS A 200 -17.60 -19.22 9.15
CA HIS A 200 -16.98 -18.02 9.72
C HIS A 200 -17.26 -17.89 11.23
N GLU A 201 -18.52 -17.95 11.63
CA GLU A 201 -18.91 -17.75 13.03
C GLU A 201 -18.53 -18.93 13.94
N LEU A 202 -18.53 -20.16 13.41
CA LEU A 202 -18.03 -21.32 14.15
C LEU A 202 -16.52 -21.22 14.32
N ASN A 203 -15.79 -20.70 13.34
CA ASN A 203 -14.35 -20.49 13.50
C ASN A 203 -14.06 -19.54 14.67
N HIS A 204 -14.79 -18.44 14.82
CA HIS A 204 -14.69 -17.58 16.00
C HIS A 204 -14.96 -18.32 17.32
N ALA A 205 -15.86 -19.30 17.33
CA ALA A 205 -16.07 -20.13 18.51
C ALA A 205 -14.83 -20.96 18.87
N THR A 206 -14.14 -21.50 17.86
CA THR A 206 -12.89 -22.24 18.06
C THR A 206 -11.73 -21.33 18.45
N GLN A 207 -11.63 -20.14 17.84
CA GLN A 207 -10.65 -19.11 18.21
C GLN A 207 -10.80 -18.72 19.68
N GLY A 208 -12.03 -18.47 20.13
CA GLY A 208 -12.32 -18.20 21.54
C GLY A 208 -11.98 -19.35 22.48
N ALA A 209 -12.06 -20.59 22.02
CA ALA A 209 -11.64 -21.77 22.79
C ALA A 209 -10.12 -21.93 22.91
N MET A 210 -9.35 -21.18 22.12
CA MET A 210 -7.88 -21.21 22.11
C MET A 210 -7.34 -19.97 22.82
N ASP A 211 -7.68 -18.78 22.34
CA ASP A 211 -7.25 -17.51 22.91
C ASP A 211 -8.26 -16.39 22.62
N CYS A 212 -8.84 -15.81 23.67
CA CYS A 212 -9.84 -14.76 23.57
C CYS A 212 -9.26 -13.34 23.50
N LEU A 213 -7.92 -13.17 23.57
CA LEU A 213 -7.26 -11.86 23.71
C LEU A 213 -6.54 -11.36 22.45
N GLU A 214 -6.39 -12.21 21.43
CA GLU A 214 -5.79 -11.83 20.16
C GLU A 214 -6.54 -10.67 19.49
N PRO A 215 -5.87 -9.85 18.66
CA PRO A 215 -6.49 -8.69 18.05
C PRO A 215 -7.56 -9.10 17.05
N VAL A 216 -8.62 -8.30 16.96
CA VAL A 216 -9.75 -8.55 16.05
C VAL A 216 -9.31 -8.76 14.59
N SER A 217 -8.24 -8.10 14.14
CA SER A 217 -7.70 -8.33 12.79
C SER A 217 -7.35 -9.80 12.57
N PHE A 218 -6.74 -10.49 13.54
CA PHE A 218 -6.41 -11.90 13.39
C PHE A 218 -7.65 -12.82 13.44
N TRP A 219 -8.62 -12.50 14.32
CA TRP A 219 -9.92 -13.16 14.39
C TRP A 219 -10.63 -13.16 13.04
N GLU A 220 -10.81 -11.97 12.47
CA GLU A 220 -11.57 -11.75 11.24
C GLU A 220 -10.81 -12.23 9.99
N ASN A 221 -9.49 -12.02 9.92
CA ASN A 221 -8.66 -12.50 8.80
C ASN A 221 -8.77 -14.02 8.65
N THR A 222 -8.59 -14.76 9.75
CA THR A 222 -8.56 -16.24 9.73
C THR A 222 -9.96 -16.85 9.65
N ALA A 223 -10.97 -16.25 10.28
CA ALA A 223 -12.36 -16.67 10.10
C ALA A 223 -12.86 -16.41 8.67
N THR A 224 -12.40 -15.34 8.01
CA THR A 224 -12.74 -15.07 6.60
C THR A 224 -12.07 -16.05 5.66
N TYR A 225 -10.82 -16.44 5.93
CA TYR A 225 -10.15 -17.54 5.23
C TYR A 225 -10.94 -18.86 5.36
N MET A 226 -11.42 -19.15 6.58
CA MET A 226 -12.10 -20.42 6.88
C MET A 226 -13.33 -20.66 6.01
N LYS A 227 -14.01 -19.59 5.59
CA LYS A 227 -15.19 -19.66 4.72
C LYS A 227 -14.95 -20.48 3.46
N PHE A 228 -13.80 -20.29 2.79
CA PHE A 228 -13.47 -21.04 1.57
C PHE A 228 -12.58 -22.26 1.81
N ALA A 229 -11.92 -22.35 2.97
CA ALA A 229 -11.25 -23.58 3.38
C ALA A 229 -12.28 -24.72 3.62
N VAL A 230 -13.42 -24.42 4.24
CA VAL A 230 -14.51 -25.38 4.45
C VAL A 230 -15.38 -25.54 3.20
N PHE A 231 -15.74 -24.43 2.54
CA PHE A 231 -16.62 -24.43 1.38
C PHE A 231 -15.92 -23.80 0.16
N PRO A 232 -15.17 -24.52 -0.68
CA PRO A 232 -14.38 -23.89 -1.75
C PRO A 232 -15.15 -23.02 -2.76
N SER A 233 -16.44 -23.29 -3.00
CA SER A 233 -17.31 -22.47 -3.87
C SER A 233 -17.48 -21.02 -3.41
N SER A 234 -17.13 -20.79 -2.16
CA SER A 234 -17.41 -19.61 -1.39
C SER A 234 -16.35 -18.50 -1.62
N MET A 235 -15.20 -18.88 -2.18
CA MET A 235 -14.15 -17.96 -2.64
C MET A 235 -14.67 -16.80 -3.50
N SER A 236 -15.69 -17.06 -4.34
CA SER A 236 -16.27 -16.06 -5.23
C SER A 236 -16.85 -14.84 -4.52
N TYR A 237 -17.42 -14.99 -3.32
CA TYR A 237 -17.91 -13.86 -2.55
C TYR A 237 -16.85 -13.33 -1.56
N VAL A 238 -15.92 -14.15 -1.07
CA VAL A 238 -14.84 -13.68 -0.16
C VAL A 238 -13.97 -12.63 -0.84
N ARG A 239 -13.76 -12.78 -2.15
CA ARG A 239 -13.04 -11.79 -2.98
C ARG A 239 -13.64 -10.39 -2.93
N TYR A 240 -14.92 -10.24 -2.58
CA TYR A 240 -15.56 -8.93 -2.41
C TYR A 240 -14.82 -8.05 -1.39
N TYR A 241 -14.25 -8.64 -0.34
CA TYR A 241 -13.56 -7.90 0.71
C TYR A 241 -12.16 -7.42 0.31
N MET A 242 -11.58 -7.96 -0.79
CA MET A 242 -10.24 -7.59 -1.24
C MET A 242 -10.14 -6.11 -1.61
N GLU A 243 -11.20 -5.48 -2.12
CA GLU A 243 -11.17 -4.07 -2.54
C GLU A 243 -10.73 -3.13 -1.40
N SER A 244 -11.26 -3.34 -0.19
CA SER A 244 -10.90 -2.52 0.97
C SER A 244 -9.46 -2.75 1.42
N PHE A 245 -9.00 -4.01 1.40
CA PHE A 245 -7.63 -4.33 1.78
C PHE A 245 -6.62 -3.81 0.74
N GLN A 246 -6.90 -3.97 -0.54
CA GLN A 246 -6.00 -3.59 -1.64
C GLN A 246 -5.97 -2.08 -1.90
N SER A 247 -7.02 -1.34 -1.51
CA SER A 247 -7.03 0.12 -1.58
C SER A 247 -6.20 0.82 -0.50
N LEU A 248 -5.79 0.10 0.55
CA LEU A 248 -5.00 0.63 1.66
C LEU A 248 -3.73 -0.22 1.91
N PRO A 249 -2.82 -0.34 0.92
CA PRO A 249 -1.63 -1.19 1.06
C PRO A 249 -0.64 -0.70 2.13
N TYR A 250 -0.68 0.60 2.43
CA TYR A 250 0.13 1.26 3.45
C TYR A 250 -0.41 1.05 4.87
N TRP A 251 -1.59 0.45 5.03
CA TRP A 251 -2.05 -0.03 6.34
C TRP A 251 -1.36 -1.35 6.70
N SER A 252 -1.22 -1.57 8.00
CA SER A 252 -0.68 -2.82 8.54
C SER A 252 -1.56 -4.01 8.16
N VAL A 253 -0.95 -5.15 7.83
CA VAL A 253 -1.68 -6.43 7.67
C VAL A 253 -2.36 -6.90 8.97
N ALA A 254 -1.88 -6.40 10.12
CA ALA A 254 -2.49 -6.59 11.44
C ALA A 254 -3.37 -5.39 11.87
N GLY A 255 -3.59 -4.44 10.96
CA GLY A 255 -4.30 -3.18 11.18
C GLY A 255 -5.79 -3.25 10.87
N GLY A 256 -6.37 -2.07 10.62
CA GLY A 256 -7.76 -1.93 10.19
C GLY A 256 -8.57 -0.90 10.97
N ASP A 257 -8.11 -0.45 12.15
CA ASP A 257 -8.75 0.61 12.96
C ASP A 257 -10.30 0.59 12.99
N GLN A 258 -10.91 -0.59 13.16
CA GLN A 258 -12.37 -0.79 13.14
C GLN A 258 -13.06 -0.66 11.76
N ASN A 259 -12.30 -0.77 10.68
CA ASN A 259 -12.81 -1.00 9.33
C ASN A 259 -12.99 -2.50 9.10
N SER A 260 -14.23 -2.98 9.22
CA SER A 260 -14.58 -4.39 9.03
C SER A 260 -14.19 -4.93 7.67
N LEU A 261 -14.38 -4.16 6.60
CA LEU A 261 -14.04 -4.62 5.25
C LEU A 261 -12.53 -4.78 5.06
N TYR A 262 -11.72 -3.97 5.75
CA TYR A 262 -10.26 -4.14 5.74
C TYR A 262 -9.85 -5.43 6.48
N TRP A 263 -10.45 -5.70 7.65
CA TRP A 263 -10.23 -6.94 8.39
C TRP A 263 -10.65 -8.17 7.58
N TYR A 264 -11.84 -8.17 7.00
CA TYR A 264 -12.26 -9.30 6.16
C TYR A 264 -11.33 -9.46 4.96
N GLY A 265 -10.94 -8.36 4.30
CA GLY A 265 -10.00 -8.39 3.18
C GLY A 265 -8.59 -8.82 3.58
N GLY A 266 -8.22 -8.69 4.85
CA GLY A 266 -6.99 -9.21 5.43
C GLY A 266 -6.90 -10.74 5.42
N PHE A 267 -7.95 -11.46 5.02
CA PHE A 267 -7.86 -12.88 4.68
C PHE A 267 -6.75 -13.17 3.67
N VAL A 268 -6.36 -12.22 2.82
CA VAL A 268 -5.27 -12.39 1.85
C VAL A 268 -3.94 -12.66 2.56
N TRP A 269 -3.69 -12.05 3.73
CA TRP A 269 -2.54 -12.36 4.57
C TRP A 269 -2.63 -13.78 5.15
N ALA A 270 -3.79 -14.16 5.68
CA ALA A 270 -4.01 -15.52 6.19
C ALA A 270 -3.89 -16.58 5.07
N TYR A 271 -4.41 -16.29 3.87
CA TYR A 271 -4.34 -17.16 2.70
C TYR A 271 -2.90 -17.34 2.23
N PHE A 272 -2.14 -16.24 2.16
CA PHE A 272 -0.71 -16.30 1.85
C PHE A 272 0.05 -17.18 2.84
N LEU A 273 -0.15 -16.97 4.14
CA LEU A 273 0.49 -17.76 5.18
C LEU A 273 0.16 -19.26 5.06
N ALA A 274 -1.13 -19.55 4.90
CA ALA A 274 -1.64 -20.91 4.70
C ALA A 274 -1.02 -21.61 3.48
N GLU A 275 -0.91 -20.93 2.35
CA GLU A 275 -0.42 -21.53 1.10
C GLU A 275 1.11 -21.61 1.02
N GLN A 276 1.83 -20.66 1.63
CA GLN A 276 3.30 -20.65 1.57
C GLN A 276 3.95 -21.52 2.64
N TYR A 277 3.37 -21.56 3.84
CA TYR A 277 4.01 -22.20 5.00
C TYR A 277 3.24 -23.42 5.51
N GLY A 278 1.99 -23.58 5.09
CA GLY A 278 1.26 -24.83 5.29
C GLY A 278 1.70 -25.90 4.29
N GLU A 279 1.60 -27.16 4.71
CA GLU A 279 1.75 -28.28 3.78
C GLU A 279 0.65 -28.21 2.71
N PRO A 280 0.89 -28.70 1.47
CA PRO A 280 -0.11 -28.62 0.40
C PRO A 280 -1.48 -29.19 0.80
N GLY A 281 -2.52 -28.35 0.74
CA GLY A 281 -3.88 -28.70 1.14
C GLY A 281 -4.13 -28.70 2.65
N GLN A 282 -3.17 -28.25 3.46
CA GLN A 282 -3.22 -28.17 4.92
C GLN A 282 -3.06 -26.72 5.42
N GLY A 283 -3.42 -25.72 4.62
CA GLY A 283 -3.28 -24.31 4.99
C GLY A 283 -4.03 -23.94 6.29
N ALA A 284 -5.24 -24.47 6.49
CA ALA A 284 -5.99 -24.29 7.73
C ALA A 284 -5.28 -24.85 8.97
N ILE A 285 -4.55 -25.96 8.81
CA ILE A 285 -3.76 -26.60 9.88
C ILE A 285 -2.60 -25.68 10.30
N PHE A 286 -1.97 -24.97 9.35
CA PHE A 286 -0.92 -23.98 9.66
C PHE A 286 -1.46 -22.80 10.46
N LEU A 287 -2.61 -22.24 10.05
CA LEU A 287 -3.23 -21.12 10.78
C LEU A 287 -3.63 -21.52 12.20
N ARG A 288 -4.13 -22.75 12.38
CA ARG A 288 -4.45 -23.33 13.69
C ARG A 288 -3.22 -23.45 14.59
N GLU A 289 -2.05 -23.75 14.06
CA GLU A 289 -0.80 -23.83 14.86
C GLU A 289 -0.33 -22.46 15.35
N ILE A 290 -0.60 -21.40 14.59
CA ILE A 290 -0.37 -20.02 15.05
C ILE A 290 -1.27 -19.75 16.26
N TRP A 291 -2.58 -20.05 16.15
CA TRP A 291 -3.52 -19.93 17.26
C TRP A 291 -3.12 -20.76 18.49
N GLU A 292 -2.66 -22.00 18.31
CA GLU A 292 -2.18 -22.83 19.43
C GLU A 292 -0.96 -22.21 20.11
N ARG A 293 -0.09 -21.54 19.36
CA ARG A 293 1.13 -20.89 19.89
C ARG A 293 0.86 -19.54 20.53
N SER A 294 -0.24 -18.90 20.15
CA SER A 294 -0.77 -17.69 20.81
C SER A 294 -1.36 -17.96 22.19
N MET A 295 -1.81 -19.19 22.46
CA MET A 295 -2.45 -19.53 23.73
C MET A 295 -1.59 -19.14 24.95
N GLN A 296 -2.23 -18.53 25.94
CA GLN A 296 -1.56 -17.83 27.01
C GLN A 296 -2.31 -17.93 28.34
N GLU A 297 -1.57 -17.87 29.45
CA GLU A 297 -2.08 -17.99 30.83
C GLU A 297 -1.89 -16.67 31.60
N THR A 298 -2.39 -15.56 31.06
CA THR A 298 -2.17 -14.21 31.64
C THR A 298 -3.28 -13.78 32.60
N HIS A 299 -4.30 -14.62 32.77
CA HIS A 299 -5.54 -14.29 33.48
C HIS A 299 -6.28 -13.10 32.85
N ASN A 300 -6.33 -13.08 31.52
CA ASN A 300 -6.98 -12.08 30.67
C ASN A 300 -6.44 -10.65 30.85
N MET A 301 -5.14 -10.52 31.16
CA MET A 301 -4.50 -9.24 31.46
C MET A 301 -3.66 -8.70 30.30
N THR A 302 -2.94 -9.57 29.59
CA THR A 302 -1.99 -9.19 28.53
C THR A 302 -2.06 -10.16 27.36
N ASN A 303 -1.84 -9.70 26.14
CA ASN A 303 -1.73 -10.56 24.95
C ASN A 303 -0.25 -10.83 24.65
N SER A 304 0.34 -11.80 25.35
CA SER A 304 1.70 -12.31 25.14
C SER A 304 1.77 -13.83 25.44
N PRO A 305 2.19 -14.67 24.46
CA PRO A 305 2.59 -14.26 23.13
C PRO A 305 1.40 -13.78 22.29
N HIS A 306 1.58 -12.73 21.51
CA HIS A 306 0.59 -12.36 20.49
C HIS A 306 0.89 -13.07 19.17
N TYR A 307 -0.07 -13.11 18.24
CA TYR A 307 0.04 -14.00 17.07
C TYR A 307 1.24 -13.72 16.14
N PHE A 308 1.78 -12.51 16.13
CA PHE A 308 3.04 -12.20 15.44
C PHE A 308 4.26 -12.88 16.08
N GLU A 309 4.35 -12.93 17.42
CA GLU A 309 5.40 -13.69 18.12
C GLU A 309 5.20 -15.21 17.91
N ALA A 310 3.94 -15.66 17.93
CA ALA A 310 3.59 -17.05 17.66
C ALA A 310 3.98 -17.49 16.23
N LEU A 311 3.68 -16.65 15.23
CA LEU A 311 4.05 -16.86 13.83
C LEU A 311 5.57 -16.86 13.65
N ASP A 312 6.25 -15.86 14.21
CA ASP A 312 7.71 -15.74 14.15
C ASP A 312 8.39 -16.99 14.72
N GLY A 313 7.99 -17.41 15.92
CA GLY A 313 8.50 -18.62 16.56
C GLY A 313 8.22 -19.89 15.75
N LEU A 314 7.01 -20.01 15.17
CA LEU A 314 6.65 -21.16 14.33
C LEU A 314 7.51 -21.25 13.06
N LEU A 315 7.73 -20.13 12.37
CA LEU A 315 8.57 -20.08 11.17
C LEU A 315 10.02 -20.44 11.48
N GLN A 316 10.57 -19.90 12.58
CA GLN A 316 11.93 -20.18 13.01
C GLN A 316 12.11 -21.66 13.40
N GLU A 317 11.17 -22.24 14.15
CA GLU A 317 11.18 -23.65 14.54
C GLU A 317 11.20 -24.57 13.30
N ARG A 318 10.48 -24.19 12.25
CA ARG A 318 10.42 -24.94 10.98
C ARG A 318 11.58 -24.67 10.05
N GLY A 319 12.46 -23.71 10.37
CA GLY A 319 13.53 -23.26 9.49
C GLY A 319 13.02 -22.61 8.20
N GLN A 320 11.82 -22.00 8.25
CA GLN A 320 11.14 -21.36 7.12
C GLN A 320 11.30 -19.83 7.09
N GLY A 321 12.18 -19.28 7.92
CA GLY A 321 12.44 -17.84 8.04
C GLY A 321 11.88 -17.27 9.34
N ASP A 322 11.50 -16.01 9.29
CA ASP A 322 10.95 -15.22 10.39
C ASP A 322 9.75 -14.38 9.90
N LEU A 323 9.13 -13.64 10.82
CA LEU A 323 8.00 -12.76 10.49
C LEU A 323 8.33 -11.69 9.43
N HIS A 324 9.53 -11.12 9.45
CA HIS A 324 9.94 -10.10 8.49
C HIS A 324 10.05 -10.70 7.10
N GLN A 325 10.71 -11.86 6.96
CA GLN A 325 10.81 -12.56 5.69
C GLN A 325 9.43 -12.93 5.13
N ALA A 326 8.51 -13.42 5.99
CA ALA A 326 7.15 -13.71 5.58
C ALA A 326 6.41 -12.46 5.08
N PHE A 327 6.63 -11.32 5.73
CA PHE A 327 6.06 -10.05 5.27
C PHE A 327 6.67 -9.56 3.95
N HIS A 328 7.98 -9.68 3.76
CA HIS A 328 8.65 -9.36 2.50
C HIS A 328 8.11 -10.20 1.34
N ASP A 329 7.85 -11.48 1.58
CA ASP A 329 7.29 -12.37 0.58
C ASP A 329 5.83 -12.01 0.30
N PHE A 330 5.05 -11.71 1.34
CA PHE A 330 3.68 -11.25 1.21
C PHE A 330 3.54 -9.94 0.45
N SER A 331 4.44 -8.96 0.66
CA SER A 331 4.37 -7.68 -0.05
C SER A 331 4.47 -7.87 -1.56
N ARG A 332 5.23 -8.86 -2.03
CA ARG A 332 5.26 -9.29 -3.43
C ARG A 332 3.99 -10.05 -3.81
N ALA A 333 3.60 -11.05 -3.02
CA ALA A 333 2.39 -11.85 -3.28
C ALA A 333 1.13 -10.99 -3.43
N ARG A 334 1.00 -9.95 -2.61
CA ARG A 334 -0.10 -8.97 -2.63
C ARG A 334 -0.19 -8.20 -3.94
N TRP A 335 0.95 -7.92 -4.60
CA TRP A 335 1.01 -7.21 -5.89
C TRP A 335 0.66 -8.10 -7.07
N PHE A 336 1.23 -9.31 -7.13
CA PHE A 336 1.14 -10.22 -8.28
C PHE A 336 -0.19 -11.01 -8.32
N VAL A 337 -1.30 -10.27 -8.37
CA VAL A 337 -2.68 -10.74 -8.50
C VAL A 337 -3.40 -10.01 -9.66
N GLU A 338 -4.58 -10.48 -10.06
CA GLU A 338 -5.40 -9.89 -11.14
C GLU A 338 -4.59 -9.66 -12.44
N GLU A 339 -4.57 -8.43 -12.98
CA GLU A 339 -3.81 -8.08 -14.19
C GLU A 339 -2.30 -8.12 -13.98
N ASN A 340 -1.84 -8.08 -12.72
CA ASN A 340 -0.43 -8.20 -12.37
C ASN A 340 -0.02 -9.64 -12.13
N ALA A 341 -0.93 -10.63 -12.21
CA ALA A 341 -0.57 -12.03 -12.04
C ALA A 341 0.55 -12.45 -13.02
N SER A 342 1.50 -13.24 -12.51
CA SER A 342 2.69 -13.66 -13.25
C SER A 342 3.01 -15.10 -12.88
N GLU A 343 3.21 -15.97 -13.88
CA GLU A 343 3.66 -17.35 -13.65
C GLU A 343 4.99 -17.42 -12.89
N THR A 344 5.80 -16.36 -12.98
CA THR A 344 7.12 -16.30 -12.35
C THR A 344 7.09 -15.73 -10.94
N TYR A 345 6.19 -14.78 -10.66
CA TYR A 345 6.22 -14.00 -9.41
C TYR A 345 4.99 -14.20 -8.52
N SER A 346 3.88 -14.72 -9.04
CA SER A 346 2.71 -15.01 -8.22
C SER A 346 3.00 -16.13 -7.23
N MET A 347 2.71 -15.88 -5.95
CA MET A 347 2.85 -16.86 -4.88
C MET A 347 1.50 -17.46 -4.46
N LEU A 348 0.39 -16.77 -4.76
CA LEU A 348 -0.95 -17.24 -4.42
C LEU A 348 -1.55 -18.12 -5.53
N PRO A 349 -2.27 -19.20 -5.18
CA PRO A 349 -3.03 -19.98 -6.15
C PRO A 349 -4.10 -19.12 -6.84
N GLU A 350 -4.31 -19.38 -8.13
CA GLU A 350 -5.33 -18.69 -8.92
C GLU A 350 -5.21 -17.15 -8.86
N SER A 351 -3.98 -16.63 -8.77
CA SER A 351 -3.70 -15.20 -8.55
C SER A 351 -4.41 -14.25 -9.52
N GLY A 352 -4.58 -14.64 -10.79
CA GLY A 352 -5.30 -13.85 -11.80
C GLY A 352 -6.80 -13.68 -11.52
N TYR A 353 -7.37 -14.44 -10.58
CA TYR A 353 -8.76 -14.31 -10.16
C TYR A 353 -8.93 -13.58 -8.81
N LEU A 354 -7.83 -13.24 -8.13
CA LEU A 354 -7.84 -12.42 -6.93
C LEU A 354 -7.83 -10.95 -7.35
N THR A 355 -8.94 -10.25 -7.14
CA THR A 355 -9.18 -8.88 -7.63
C THR A 355 -9.69 -7.99 -6.48
N PRO A 356 -9.27 -6.71 -6.40
CA PRO A 356 -8.38 -6.03 -7.33
C PRO A 356 -6.87 -6.18 -6.99
N ALA A 357 -6.00 -5.77 -7.91
CA ALA A 357 -4.60 -5.47 -7.59
C ALA A 357 -4.47 -4.29 -6.59
N PRO A 358 -3.40 -4.24 -5.76
CA PRO A 358 -3.21 -3.16 -4.79
C PRO A 358 -2.96 -1.82 -5.48
N LEU A 359 -3.34 -0.73 -4.81
CA LEU A 359 -3.12 0.61 -5.34
C LEU A 359 -1.63 0.93 -5.46
N LEU A 360 -1.26 1.41 -6.65
CA LEU A 360 0.04 2.01 -6.91
C LEU A 360 0.11 3.38 -6.22
N THR A 361 1.20 3.64 -5.48
CA THR A 361 1.46 4.95 -4.87
C THR A 361 1.80 5.98 -5.94
N GLU A 362 2.75 5.68 -6.82
CA GLU A 362 3.08 6.54 -7.97
C GLU A 362 3.79 5.78 -9.10
N SER A 363 3.71 6.29 -10.33
CA SER A 363 4.50 5.83 -11.48
C SER A 363 5.55 6.88 -11.81
N LEU A 364 6.83 6.53 -11.68
CA LEU A 364 7.97 7.44 -11.77
C LEU A 364 8.79 7.21 -13.05
N GLY A 365 9.29 8.28 -13.67
CA GLY A 365 10.29 8.22 -14.73
C GLY A 365 11.69 8.46 -14.16
N ILE A 366 12.62 7.51 -14.30
CA ILE A 366 13.90 7.51 -13.55
C ILE A 366 15.12 7.97 -14.36
N ASP A 367 14.91 8.59 -15.52
CA ASP A 367 15.99 9.08 -16.40
C ASP A 367 16.72 10.32 -15.85
N THR A 368 16.12 11.00 -14.87
CA THR A 368 16.73 12.11 -14.11
C THR A 368 16.64 11.88 -12.61
N PRO A 369 17.53 12.49 -11.80
CA PRO A 369 17.45 12.38 -10.34
C PRO A 369 16.09 12.84 -9.79
N LEU A 370 15.51 12.05 -8.88
CA LEU A 370 14.24 12.33 -8.22
C LEU A 370 14.40 12.38 -6.70
N VAL A 371 13.62 13.25 -6.07
CA VAL A 371 13.40 13.24 -4.62
C VAL A 371 11.90 13.18 -4.38
N ILE A 372 11.42 12.08 -3.81
CA ILE A 372 9.99 11.82 -3.61
C ILE A 372 9.67 11.84 -2.13
N LYS A 373 8.63 12.60 -1.77
CA LYS A 373 8.06 12.65 -0.42
C LYS A 373 6.56 12.34 -0.52
N PRO A 374 6.14 11.12 -0.19
CA PRO A 374 4.74 10.73 -0.26
C PRO A 374 3.88 11.56 0.70
N GLN A 375 2.61 11.72 0.35
CA GLN A 375 1.65 12.41 1.21
C GLN A 375 1.41 11.62 2.49
N LYS A 376 1.18 12.33 3.59
CA LYS A 376 0.91 11.74 4.91
C LYS A 376 -0.19 10.69 4.94
N THR A 377 -1.20 10.81 4.07
CA THR A 377 -2.31 9.85 3.97
C THR A 377 -1.90 8.46 3.50
N VAL A 378 -0.72 8.31 2.88
CA VAL A 378 -0.22 7.03 2.37
C VAL A 378 1.09 6.61 3.05
N TRP A 379 1.45 7.23 4.17
CA TRP A 379 2.60 6.81 4.96
C TRP A 379 2.37 5.38 5.48
N PRO A 380 3.33 4.46 5.29
CA PRO A 380 3.17 3.08 5.64
C PRO A 380 3.25 2.92 7.15
N ARG A 381 2.24 2.28 7.73
CA ARG A 381 2.27 1.81 9.12
C ARG A 381 3.20 0.59 9.20
N SER A 382 3.58 0.18 10.41
CA SER A 382 4.35 -1.05 10.61
C SER A 382 3.63 -2.24 9.97
N TYR A 383 4.36 -3.00 9.16
CA TYR A 383 3.84 -4.05 8.27
C TYR A 383 2.84 -3.54 7.22
N GLY A 384 3.07 -2.33 6.71
CA GLY A 384 2.40 -1.72 5.57
C GLY A 384 3.40 -1.36 4.46
N VAL A 385 2.89 -1.17 3.24
CA VAL A 385 3.73 -1.01 2.04
C VAL A 385 3.26 0.09 1.09
N ASN A 386 4.20 0.71 0.38
CA ASN A 386 3.94 1.52 -0.81
C ASN A 386 4.54 0.87 -2.05
N TYR A 387 3.78 0.93 -3.15
CA TYR A 387 4.19 0.40 -4.45
C TYR A 387 4.49 1.53 -5.43
N TYR A 388 5.66 1.51 -6.05
CA TYR A 388 6.07 2.47 -7.08
C TYR A 388 6.41 1.74 -8.37
N ARG A 389 5.92 2.25 -9.50
CA ARG A 389 6.31 1.74 -10.81
C ARG A 389 7.42 2.62 -11.36
N LEU A 390 8.61 2.07 -11.49
CA LEU A 390 9.75 2.77 -12.07
C LEU A 390 9.78 2.50 -13.57
N ASN A 391 9.87 3.58 -14.36
CA ASN A 391 9.91 3.51 -15.82
C ASN A 391 11.21 4.15 -16.31
N ALA A 392 11.95 3.41 -17.11
CA ALA A 392 13.15 3.91 -17.77
C ALA A 392 12.97 3.84 -19.29
N PRO A 393 13.46 4.83 -20.07
CA PRO A 393 13.59 4.66 -21.50
C PRO A 393 14.46 3.43 -21.83
N GLU A 394 14.17 2.70 -22.91
CA GLU A 394 15.00 1.56 -23.35
C GLU A 394 16.48 1.93 -23.55
N THR A 395 16.75 3.21 -23.81
CA THR A 395 18.09 3.75 -24.00
C THR A 395 18.80 4.10 -22.68
N TYR A 396 18.11 4.12 -21.54
CA TYR A 396 18.69 4.44 -20.24
C TYR A 396 19.36 3.20 -19.66
N LEU A 397 20.70 3.18 -19.67
CA LEU A 397 21.52 2.03 -19.28
C LEU A 397 22.41 2.32 -18.06
N ARG A 398 21.94 3.21 -17.18
CA ARG A 398 22.71 3.68 -16.03
C ARG A 398 22.26 2.97 -14.76
N ASN A 399 23.15 2.20 -14.15
CA ASN A 399 22.94 1.65 -12.81
C ASN A 399 22.38 2.73 -11.88
N THR A 400 21.27 2.44 -11.23
CA THR A 400 20.47 3.41 -10.48
C THR A 400 20.37 2.96 -9.04
N THR A 401 20.55 3.90 -8.11
CA THR A 401 20.36 3.67 -6.69
C THR A 401 19.07 4.31 -6.23
N VAL A 402 18.30 3.56 -5.44
CA VAL A 402 17.22 4.08 -4.62
C VAL A 402 17.75 4.17 -3.20
N THR A 403 17.65 5.34 -2.58
CA THR A 403 17.97 5.55 -1.18
C THR A 403 16.72 6.05 -0.48
N LEU A 404 16.31 5.36 0.58
CA LEU A 404 15.25 5.76 1.48
C LEU A 404 15.86 6.35 2.75
N SER A 405 15.30 7.45 3.23
CA SER A 405 15.54 7.99 4.57
C SER A 405 14.22 8.28 5.28
N GLY A 406 14.11 7.90 6.55
CA GLY A 406 12.90 8.05 7.36
C GLY A 406 13.06 7.28 8.66
N GLU A 407 12.47 7.73 9.77
CA GLU A 407 12.58 7.01 11.05
C GLU A 407 11.88 5.65 10.98
N GLY A 408 12.38 4.65 11.71
CA GLY A 408 11.83 3.29 11.74
C GLY A 408 12.67 2.25 10.98
N LEU A 409 12.13 1.05 10.83
CA LEU A 409 12.78 -0.07 10.16
C LEU A 409 12.29 -0.21 8.72
N TRP A 410 13.21 -0.12 7.77
CA TRP A 410 12.89 -0.04 6.35
C TRP A 410 13.53 -1.15 5.54
N TYR A 411 12.75 -1.64 4.57
CA TYR A 411 13.19 -2.63 3.60
C TYR A 411 12.71 -2.25 2.21
N LEU A 412 13.57 -2.43 1.21
CA LEU A 412 13.26 -2.15 -0.18
C LEU A 412 13.35 -3.43 -1.00
N GLN A 413 12.38 -3.61 -1.89
CA GLN A 413 12.45 -4.62 -2.92
C GLN A 413 12.23 -4.00 -4.29
N LEU A 414 12.97 -4.47 -5.29
CA LEU A 414 12.79 -4.10 -6.68
C LEU A 414 12.60 -5.35 -7.52
N VAL A 415 11.43 -5.46 -8.14
CA VAL A 415 11.08 -6.58 -9.02
C VAL A 415 11.11 -6.11 -10.47
N GLN A 416 11.92 -6.78 -11.29
CA GLN A 416 12.00 -6.49 -12.72
C GLN A 416 10.75 -7.04 -13.41
N LEU A 417 9.99 -6.16 -14.08
CA LEU A 417 8.75 -6.55 -14.77
C LEU A 417 8.97 -6.89 -16.25
N ASP A 418 10.14 -6.58 -16.78
CA ASP A 418 10.57 -6.85 -18.15
C ASP A 418 11.86 -7.68 -18.16
N GLY A 419 11.96 -8.63 -19.10
CA GLY A 419 13.13 -9.49 -19.27
C GLY A 419 13.17 -10.67 -18.29
N GLU A 420 14.39 -11.13 -17.97
CA GLU A 420 14.62 -12.26 -17.06
C GLU A 420 14.19 -11.94 -15.63
N ALA A 421 13.60 -12.93 -14.94
CA ALA A 421 13.09 -12.69 -13.60
C ALA A 421 14.21 -12.36 -12.61
N GLU A 422 14.02 -11.28 -11.86
CA GLU A 422 15.00 -10.76 -10.93
C GLU A 422 14.30 -9.94 -9.85
N VAL A 423 14.62 -10.26 -8.59
CA VAL A 423 14.22 -9.50 -7.41
C VAL A 423 15.50 -9.04 -6.71
N ILE A 424 15.62 -7.73 -6.52
CA ILE A 424 16.76 -7.10 -5.86
C ILE A 424 16.25 -6.53 -4.54
N THR A 425 16.96 -6.76 -3.45
CA THR A 425 16.54 -6.34 -2.12
C THR A 425 17.60 -5.51 -1.42
N SER A 426 17.20 -4.67 -0.48
CA SER A 426 18.12 -4.07 0.48
C SER A 426 18.37 -5.00 1.67
N GLU A 427 19.27 -4.63 2.56
CA GLU A 427 19.24 -5.12 3.94
C GLU A 427 18.10 -4.45 4.71
N LEU A 428 17.65 -5.06 5.80
CA LEU A 428 16.75 -4.42 6.76
C LEU A 428 17.56 -3.46 7.64
N THR A 429 17.24 -2.17 7.60
CA THR A 429 18.02 -1.15 8.31
C THR A 429 17.15 -0.13 9.04
N GLU A 430 17.65 0.36 10.17
CA GLU A 430 17.06 1.49 10.88
C GLU A 430 17.32 2.80 10.15
N ASN A 431 16.31 3.67 10.15
CA ASN A 431 16.36 5.06 9.71
C ASN A 431 16.63 5.27 8.21
N GLY A 432 16.56 4.22 7.40
CA GLY A 432 16.72 4.27 5.96
C GLY A 432 16.90 2.88 5.36
N ALA A 433 17.03 2.82 4.04
CA ALA A 433 17.37 1.61 3.29
C ALA A 433 17.92 2.01 1.91
N SER A 434 18.70 1.16 1.26
CA SER A 434 19.18 1.45 -0.10
C SER A 434 19.41 0.19 -0.91
N LEU A 435 19.15 0.26 -2.21
CA LEU A 435 19.51 -0.77 -3.19
C LEU A 435 19.96 -0.13 -4.50
N THR A 436 20.80 -0.84 -5.25
CA THR A 436 21.26 -0.44 -6.58
C THR A 436 20.87 -1.52 -7.59
N PHE A 437 20.40 -1.11 -8.76
CA PHE A 437 19.92 -2.02 -9.80
C PHE A 437 20.29 -1.53 -11.20
N ASP A 438 20.34 -2.47 -12.14
CA ASP A 438 20.40 -2.17 -13.58
C ASP A 438 18.97 -1.85 -14.07
N PRO A 439 18.71 -0.62 -14.53
CA PRO A 439 17.37 -0.21 -14.95
C PRO A 439 16.87 -0.97 -16.18
N ARG A 440 15.62 -1.44 -16.12
CA ARG A 440 14.87 -1.97 -17.27
C ARG A 440 13.64 -1.10 -17.54
N PRO A 441 12.95 -1.27 -18.69
CA PRO A 441 11.85 -0.39 -19.06
C PRO A 441 10.79 -0.25 -17.97
N ARG A 442 10.46 -1.34 -17.27
CA ARG A 442 9.57 -1.33 -16.11
C ARG A 442 10.11 -2.17 -14.97
N ALA A 443 10.09 -1.59 -13.78
CA ALA A 443 10.31 -2.28 -12.51
C ALA A 443 9.27 -1.86 -11.48
N LEU A 444 8.99 -2.74 -10.52
CA LEU A 444 8.19 -2.45 -9.34
C LEU A 444 9.13 -2.24 -8.15
N LEU A 445 9.13 -1.05 -7.56
CA LEU A 445 9.75 -0.80 -6.26
C LEU A 445 8.69 -0.94 -5.17
N ILE A 446 8.96 -1.79 -4.18
CA ILE A 446 8.16 -2.00 -2.98
C ILE A 446 8.93 -1.36 -1.82
N VAL A 447 8.28 -0.42 -1.16
CA VAL A 447 8.80 0.25 0.04
C VAL A 447 8.05 -0.30 1.23
N GLU A 448 8.78 -0.88 2.17
CA GLU A 448 8.22 -1.55 3.34
C GLU A 448 8.68 -0.87 4.62
N HIS A 449 7.71 -0.61 5.50
CA HIS A 449 7.97 -0.22 6.87
C HIS A 449 7.57 -1.40 7.76
N VAL A 450 8.54 -2.06 8.39
CA VAL A 450 8.27 -3.22 9.26
C VAL A 450 8.21 -2.79 10.72
N GLY A 451 7.53 -3.55 11.56
CA GLY A 451 7.52 -3.29 13.01
C GLY A 451 8.87 -3.60 13.64
N ASP A 452 9.19 -2.90 14.73
CA ASP A 452 10.31 -3.26 15.61
C ASP A 452 9.92 -4.45 16.51
N SER A 453 10.85 -4.85 17.39
CA SER A 453 10.62 -5.96 18.34
C SER A 453 9.53 -5.68 19.37
N ASP A 454 9.14 -4.41 19.55
CA ASP A 454 8.15 -3.99 20.54
C ASP A 454 6.76 -3.80 19.88
N TYR A 455 6.65 -4.03 18.57
CA TYR A 455 5.40 -3.89 17.84
C TYR A 455 4.39 -4.97 18.24
N VAL A 456 3.27 -4.53 18.81
CA VAL A 456 2.15 -5.39 19.22
C VAL A 456 0.96 -5.20 18.28
N PRO A 457 0.54 -6.24 17.54
CA PRO A 457 -0.69 -6.24 16.77
C PRO A 457 -1.92 -5.79 17.59
N GLY A 458 -2.80 -5.01 16.95
CA GLY A 458 -3.98 -4.42 17.61
C GLY A 458 -3.71 -3.11 18.35
N ASN A 459 -2.46 -2.72 18.59
CA ASN A 459 -2.08 -1.40 19.10
C ASN A 459 -1.37 -0.57 18.02
N ASN A 460 -2.00 -0.48 16.85
CA ASN A 460 -1.41 0.19 15.70
C ASN A 460 -1.42 1.72 15.87
N PRO A 461 -0.31 2.42 15.56
CA PRO A 461 -0.35 3.86 15.47
C PRO A 461 -1.30 4.30 14.34
N TRP A 462 -2.09 5.33 14.61
CA TRP A 462 -3.00 5.92 13.63
C TRP A 462 -2.28 6.46 12.39
N GLU A 463 -1.05 6.93 12.59
CA GLU A 463 -0.20 7.54 11.58
C GLU A 463 0.92 6.58 11.18
N GLY A 464 1.19 6.47 9.87
CA GLY A 464 2.34 5.73 9.36
C GLY A 464 3.64 6.54 9.46
N ALA A 465 4.76 5.95 9.05
CA ALA A 465 6.06 6.61 9.11
C ALA A 465 6.33 7.48 7.86
N GLU A 466 6.82 8.70 8.07
CA GLU A 466 7.31 9.56 7.00
C GLU A 466 8.62 8.99 6.41
N TYR A 467 8.79 9.11 5.10
CA TYR A 467 10.06 8.82 4.43
C TYR A 467 10.28 9.71 3.21
N THR A 468 11.52 9.76 2.76
CA THR A 468 11.96 10.38 1.51
C THR A 468 12.70 9.34 0.68
N LEU A 469 12.35 9.23 -0.61
CA LEU A 469 13.11 8.46 -1.60
C LEU A 469 13.98 9.40 -2.42
N GLU A 470 15.24 9.05 -2.60
CA GLU A 470 16.14 9.63 -3.58
C GLU A 470 16.46 8.56 -4.62
N ILE A 471 16.13 8.83 -5.88
CA ILE A 471 16.37 7.89 -6.99
C ILE A 471 17.30 8.58 -7.98
N GLN A 472 18.48 8.01 -8.18
CA GLN A 472 19.48 8.61 -9.07
C GLN A 472 20.44 7.58 -9.64
N SER A 473 20.96 7.88 -10.83
CA SER A 473 22.06 7.14 -11.43
C SER A 473 23.30 7.18 -10.54
N THR A 474 23.97 6.04 -10.41
CA THR A 474 25.31 5.90 -9.81
C THR A 474 26.39 6.66 -10.57
N VAL A 475 26.13 6.97 -11.84
CA VAL A 475 26.98 7.79 -12.69
C VAL A 475 26.33 9.17 -12.89
N PRO A 476 26.98 10.28 -12.46
CA PRO A 476 26.43 11.62 -12.63
C PRO A 476 26.27 12.01 -14.11
N LEU A 477 25.32 12.90 -14.40
CA LEU A 477 25.20 13.50 -15.73
C LEU A 477 26.46 14.31 -16.09
N PRO A 478 26.86 14.37 -17.37
CA PRO A 478 28.00 15.19 -17.77
C PRO A 478 27.71 16.66 -17.47
N LEU A 479 28.69 17.38 -16.91
CA LEU A 479 28.58 18.80 -16.58
C LEU A 479 29.52 19.60 -17.47
N ILE A 480 29.03 20.64 -18.13
CA ILE A 480 29.86 21.57 -18.92
C ILE A 480 30.10 22.83 -18.09
N SER A 481 31.34 23.09 -17.69
CA SER A 481 31.70 24.26 -16.88
C SER A 481 32.30 25.40 -17.70
N ALA A 482 33.04 25.07 -18.77
CA ALA A 482 33.62 26.05 -19.67
C ALA A 482 33.93 25.48 -21.05
N VAL A 483 34.11 26.37 -22.04
CA VAL A 483 34.52 26.02 -23.40
C VAL A 483 35.56 27.01 -23.89
N THR A 484 36.58 26.52 -24.61
CA THR A 484 37.69 27.34 -25.11
C THR A 484 38.11 26.89 -26.51
N PRO A 485 38.21 27.79 -27.51
CA PRO A 485 37.93 29.22 -27.42
C PRO A 485 36.42 29.50 -27.29
N ALA A 486 36.05 30.54 -26.54
CA ALA A 486 34.66 30.96 -26.36
C ALA A 486 34.08 31.70 -27.60
N SER A 487 34.90 31.92 -28.63
CA SER A 487 34.47 32.53 -29.89
C SER A 487 35.25 31.94 -31.08
N ALA A 488 34.62 31.97 -32.25
CA ALA A 488 35.19 31.46 -33.49
C ALA A 488 34.59 32.17 -34.71
N TRP A 489 35.26 32.12 -35.85
CA TRP A 489 34.86 32.85 -37.05
C TRP A 489 34.02 31.99 -38.00
N GLN A 490 33.07 32.61 -38.70
CA GLN A 490 32.40 31.98 -39.84
C GLN A 490 33.40 31.41 -40.85
N GLY A 491 33.09 30.24 -41.42
CA GLY A 491 33.88 29.59 -42.46
C GLY A 491 35.17 28.91 -41.96
N SER A 492 35.31 28.72 -40.65
CA SER A 492 36.50 28.11 -40.04
C SER A 492 36.21 26.72 -39.49
N VAL A 493 37.25 25.89 -39.40
CA VAL A 493 37.25 24.67 -38.58
C VAL A 493 38.03 24.97 -37.32
N VAL A 494 37.40 24.84 -36.16
CA VAL A 494 37.97 25.19 -34.86
C VAL A 494 38.02 23.98 -33.95
N THR A 495 39.11 23.86 -33.18
CA THR A 495 39.22 22.90 -32.09
C THR A 495 38.68 23.57 -30.82
N VAL A 496 37.60 23.03 -30.26
CA VAL A 496 36.95 23.51 -29.03
C VAL A 496 37.25 22.54 -27.91
N GLN A 497 37.93 23.01 -26.88
CA GLN A 497 38.09 22.27 -25.62
C GLN A 497 36.89 22.53 -24.73
N VAL A 498 36.27 21.47 -24.24
CA VAL A 498 35.13 21.49 -23.32
C VAL A 498 35.65 21.02 -21.97
N TYR A 499 35.51 21.87 -20.95
CA TYR A 499 35.87 21.55 -19.57
C TYR A 499 34.61 21.28 -18.76
N GLY A 500 34.71 20.38 -17.80
CA GLY A 500 33.53 19.85 -17.14
C GLY A 500 33.83 18.80 -16.07
N ALA A 501 32.85 17.94 -15.86
CA ALA A 501 32.94 16.74 -15.04
C ALA A 501 32.07 15.63 -15.63
N SER A 502 32.36 14.38 -15.26
CA SER A 502 31.57 13.19 -15.60
C SER A 502 31.41 12.94 -17.11
N PHE A 503 32.36 13.37 -17.93
CA PHE A 503 32.42 12.92 -19.32
C PHE A 503 32.87 11.47 -19.42
N GLN A 504 32.41 10.75 -20.44
CA GLN A 504 32.77 9.35 -20.68
C GLN A 504 33.43 9.16 -22.05
N GLU A 505 34.25 8.12 -22.18
CA GLU A 505 34.80 7.73 -23.47
C GLU A 505 33.67 7.35 -24.44
N GLY A 506 33.69 7.91 -25.65
CA GLY A 506 32.59 7.76 -26.62
C GLY A 506 31.47 8.80 -26.48
N ALA A 507 31.62 9.81 -25.60
CA ALA A 507 30.71 10.95 -25.55
C ALA A 507 30.61 11.66 -26.91
N THR A 508 29.43 12.18 -27.20
CA THR A 508 29.12 12.94 -28.42
C THR A 508 28.68 14.35 -28.04
N ALA A 509 28.80 15.30 -28.98
CA ALA A 509 28.39 16.67 -28.75
C ALA A 509 27.56 17.22 -29.91
N THR A 510 26.56 18.04 -29.60
CA THR A 510 25.74 18.76 -30.58
C THR A 510 25.60 20.22 -30.19
N PHE A 511 25.55 21.11 -31.18
CA PHE A 511 25.34 22.53 -30.95
C PHE A 511 23.89 22.90 -31.23
N SER A 512 23.34 23.82 -30.43
CA SER A 512 22.03 24.42 -30.66
C SER A 512 22.15 25.86 -31.19
N PRO A 513 21.35 26.26 -32.20
CA PRO A 513 20.34 25.46 -32.92
C PRO A 513 20.92 24.32 -33.75
N ASP A 514 20.18 23.20 -33.81
CA ASP A 514 20.61 21.96 -34.47
C ASP A 514 20.93 22.18 -35.97
N ASN A 515 21.86 21.39 -36.50
CA ASN A 515 22.28 21.39 -37.91
C ASN A 515 22.88 22.71 -38.42
N VAL A 516 23.31 23.62 -37.53
CA VAL A 516 23.99 24.87 -37.92
C VAL A 516 25.50 24.78 -37.77
N LEU A 517 25.98 24.31 -36.62
CA LEU A 517 27.39 23.97 -36.42
C LEU A 517 27.55 22.46 -36.47
N GLU A 518 28.58 21.98 -37.16
CA GLU A 518 28.82 20.56 -37.37
C GLU A 518 29.99 20.11 -36.50
N VAL A 519 29.75 19.13 -35.63
CA VAL A 519 30.80 18.45 -34.85
C VAL A 519 31.37 17.32 -35.70
N LEU A 520 32.57 17.51 -36.21
CA LEU A 520 33.27 16.54 -37.06
C LEU A 520 33.84 15.37 -36.25
N GLU A 521 34.29 15.67 -35.03
CA GLU A 521 34.95 14.70 -34.15
C GLU A 521 34.76 15.12 -32.69
N THR A 522 34.53 14.15 -31.81
CA THR A 522 34.56 14.32 -30.36
C THR A 522 35.60 13.36 -29.79
N THR A 523 36.62 13.90 -29.13
CA THR A 523 37.70 13.13 -28.51
C THR A 523 37.58 13.23 -26.99
N PHE A 524 37.47 12.09 -26.32
CA PHE A 524 37.55 12.01 -24.87
C PHE A 524 39.00 12.19 -24.40
N VAL A 525 39.24 13.12 -23.48
CA VAL A 525 40.57 13.36 -22.89
C VAL A 525 40.60 12.85 -21.44
N SER A 526 39.61 13.22 -20.65
CA SER A 526 39.38 12.75 -19.28
C SER A 526 37.94 13.03 -18.86
N GLU A 527 37.51 12.56 -17.69
CA GLU A 527 36.18 12.87 -17.14
C GLU A 527 35.92 14.39 -17.02
N GLY A 528 36.98 15.20 -16.92
CA GLY A 528 36.88 16.66 -16.86
C GLY A 528 37.06 17.39 -18.19
N GLN A 529 37.34 16.68 -19.29
CA GLN A 529 37.70 17.33 -20.56
C GLN A 529 37.35 16.53 -21.83
N LEU A 530 36.73 17.20 -22.79
CA LEU A 530 36.56 16.76 -24.18
C LEU A 530 37.24 17.72 -25.15
N THR A 531 37.63 17.21 -26.32
CA THR A 531 38.07 18.03 -27.46
C THR A 531 37.12 17.81 -28.63
N LEU A 532 36.50 18.87 -29.12
CA LEU A 532 35.60 18.86 -30.27
C LEU A 532 36.29 19.49 -31.47
N LYS A 533 36.19 18.86 -32.64
CA LYS A 533 36.56 19.49 -33.92
C LYS A 533 35.29 19.96 -34.59
N VAL A 534 35.11 21.28 -34.68
CA VAL A 534 33.85 21.89 -35.09
C VAL A 534 34.03 22.64 -36.40
N ASN A 535 33.21 22.33 -37.39
CA ASN A 535 33.09 23.07 -38.64
C ASN A 535 32.04 24.18 -38.48
N ILE A 536 32.44 25.43 -38.70
CA ILE A 536 31.56 26.60 -38.67
C ILE A 536 31.32 27.03 -40.12
N PRO A 537 30.12 26.79 -40.68
CA PRO A 537 29.82 27.20 -42.05
C PRO A 537 30.00 28.70 -42.27
N SER A 538 30.39 29.09 -43.48
CA SER A 538 30.58 30.51 -43.85
C SER A 538 29.30 31.36 -43.78
N ARG A 539 28.14 30.71 -43.69
CA ARG A 539 26.81 31.34 -43.55
C ARG A 539 26.13 31.03 -42.21
N ALA A 540 26.84 30.45 -41.24
CA ALA A 540 26.30 30.26 -39.90
C ALA A 540 25.88 31.62 -39.32
N LEU A 541 24.75 31.70 -38.63
CA LEU A 541 24.31 32.96 -38.00
C LEU A 541 25.34 33.42 -36.98
N THR A 542 25.61 34.72 -36.91
CA THR A 542 26.47 35.26 -35.85
C THR A 542 25.73 35.29 -34.53
N GLY A 543 26.41 34.99 -33.44
CA GLY A 543 25.79 34.97 -32.11
C GLY A 543 26.23 33.76 -31.28
N PRO A 544 25.64 33.60 -30.09
CA PRO A 544 25.93 32.48 -29.20
C PRO A 544 25.27 31.19 -29.71
N TYR A 545 25.98 30.08 -29.57
CA TYR A 545 25.45 28.74 -29.77
C TYR A 545 25.48 27.97 -28.45
N GLY A 546 24.45 27.18 -28.17
CA GLY A 546 24.48 26.26 -27.03
C GLY A 546 25.23 24.98 -27.38
N LEU A 547 25.67 24.24 -26.37
CA LEU A 547 26.35 22.96 -26.52
C LEU A 547 25.66 21.93 -25.62
N THR A 548 25.36 20.77 -26.17
CA THR A 548 24.92 19.58 -25.43
C THR A 548 25.97 18.50 -25.60
N VAL A 549 26.40 17.90 -24.49
CA VAL A 549 27.22 16.69 -24.46
C VAL A 549 26.33 15.52 -24.04
N THR A 550 26.41 14.42 -24.78
CA THR A 550 25.70 13.16 -24.50
C THR A 550 26.72 12.06 -24.29
N ASN A 551 26.77 11.48 -23.09
CA ASN A 551 27.59 10.30 -22.80
C ASN A 551 26.99 9.04 -23.45
N PRO A 552 27.76 7.95 -23.61
CA PRO A 552 27.27 6.68 -24.15
C PRO A 552 26.12 6.07 -23.34
N ASP A 553 26.10 6.33 -22.03
CA ASP A 553 25.03 5.94 -21.11
C ASP A 553 23.75 6.79 -21.24
N THR A 554 23.69 7.63 -22.26
CA THR A 554 22.64 8.61 -22.61
C THR A 554 22.48 9.79 -21.66
N GLY A 555 23.31 9.90 -20.63
CA GLY A 555 23.37 11.07 -19.75
C GLY A 555 23.71 12.33 -20.55
N LYS A 556 22.91 13.39 -20.37
CA LYS A 556 23.07 14.67 -21.08
C LYS A 556 23.39 15.82 -20.14
N GLY A 557 24.28 16.69 -20.62
CA GLY A 557 24.63 17.95 -20.01
C GLY A 557 24.64 19.04 -21.06
N TRP A 558 24.19 20.24 -20.71
CA TRP A 558 24.16 21.34 -21.68
C TRP A 558 24.53 22.68 -21.06
N ILE A 559 24.97 23.59 -21.92
CA ILE A 559 25.14 25.01 -21.62
C ILE A 559 24.50 25.83 -22.75
N GLU A 560 23.71 26.85 -22.39
CA GLU A 560 22.99 27.67 -23.37
C GLU A 560 23.91 28.52 -24.25
N ARG A 561 25.10 28.86 -23.75
CA ARG A 561 26.07 29.75 -24.40
C ARG A 561 27.47 29.17 -24.31
N SER A 562 27.90 28.54 -25.39
CA SER A 562 29.19 27.87 -25.51
C SER A 562 30.17 28.69 -26.35
N VAL A 563 30.03 28.64 -27.68
CA VAL A 563 30.85 29.34 -28.66
C VAL A 563 30.06 30.50 -29.24
N PHE A 564 30.67 31.67 -29.32
CA PHE A 564 30.14 32.83 -30.03
C PHE A 564 30.70 32.89 -31.46
N VAL A 565 29.83 32.76 -32.47
CA VAL A 565 30.22 32.85 -33.87
C VAL A 565 30.31 34.32 -34.30
N MET A 566 31.49 34.71 -34.74
CA MET A 566 31.82 36.04 -35.24
C MET A 566 31.81 36.07 -36.78
N GLN A 567 31.46 37.23 -37.35
CA GLN A 567 31.48 37.43 -38.78
C GLN A 567 32.92 37.43 -39.32
N SER A 568 33.23 36.61 -40.33
CA SER A 568 34.55 36.68 -40.98
C SER A 568 34.70 38.02 -41.73
N GLU A 569 35.81 38.74 -41.57
CA GLU A 569 36.09 39.93 -42.38
C GLU A 569 36.12 39.55 -43.88
N LYS A 570 35.40 40.31 -44.71
CA LYS A 570 35.57 40.26 -46.17
C LYS A 570 37.01 40.69 -46.48
N LYS A 571 37.87 39.78 -46.93
CA LYS A 571 39.11 40.15 -47.62
C LYS A 571 38.73 40.92 -48.90
N ALA A 572 38.87 42.24 -48.88
CA ALA A 572 38.85 43.04 -50.10
C ALA A 572 40.08 42.66 -50.95
N SER A 573 39.86 42.27 -52.20
CA SER A 573 40.95 42.00 -53.15
C SER A 573 41.63 43.31 -53.55
N ASP A 574 42.92 43.42 -53.30
CA ASP A 574 43.78 44.49 -53.81
C ASP A 574 43.80 44.49 -55.34
N GLY A 575 43.42 45.63 -55.93
CA GLY A 575 43.44 45.85 -57.38
C GLY A 575 43.66 47.32 -57.68
N CYS A 576 44.93 47.73 -57.68
CA CYS A 576 45.39 49.06 -58.04
C CYS A 576 45.61 49.15 -59.55
N SER A 577 44.96 50.10 -60.24
CA SER A 577 45.47 50.70 -61.48
C SER A 577 44.79 52.03 -61.77
N ALA A 578 45.61 53.05 -62.02
CA ALA A 578 45.28 54.46 -62.18
C ALA A 578 44.88 54.84 -63.62
N ALA A 579 44.03 55.86 -63.76
CA ALA A 579 44.16 56.99 -64.71
C ALA A 579 42.96 57.96 -64.55
N GLY A 580 43.22 59.28 -64.41
CA GLY A 580 42.19 60.34 -64.52
C GLY A 580 41.92 60.74 -65.98
N PRO A 581 41.27 61.90 -66.29
CA PRO A 581 40.66 62.92 -65.43
C PRO A 581 39.20 63.34 -65.81
N ARG A 582 38.60 64.20 -64.95
CA ARG A 582 37.33 65.00 -64.98
C ARG A 582 36.88 65.59 -66.35
N PRO A 583 35.68 66.23 -66.52
CA PRO A 583 34.55 66.55 -65.59
C PRO A 583 33.10 66.40 -66.15
N SER A 584 32.11 66.70 -65.29
CA SER A 584 30.89 67.53 -65.53
C SER A 584 29.48 66.88 -65.53
N SER A 585 28.63 67.53 -64.71
CA SER A 585 27.19 67.83 -64.83
C SER A 585 26.12 66.74 -64.81
N GLY A 586 25.14 66.93 -63.91
CA GLY A 586 23.71 66.90 -64.27
C GLY A 586 22.79 66.06 -63.37
N PHE A 587 21.97 66.75 -62.57
CA PHE A 587 20.55 66.51 -62.21
C PHE A 587 20.00 65.06 -62.20
N GLY A 588 19.21 64.58 -61.22
CA GLY A 588 18.53 65.20 -60.09
C GLY A 588 17.43 64.24 -59.54
N LEU A 589 16.81 64.67 -58.42
CA LEU A 589 15.52 64.22 -57.83
C LEU A 589 15.45 62.77 -57.30
N GLY A 590 14.89 62.44 -56.14
CA GLY A 590 14.18 63.15 -55.07
C GLY A 590 13.86 62.08 -53.99
N LEU A 591 14.03 62.40 -52.70
CA LEU A 591 12.94 62.70 -51.74
C LEU A 591 12.21 61.43 -51.20
N ILE A 592 11.84 61.21 -49.92
CA ILE A 592 11.98 61.71 -48.52
C ILE A 592 11.43 60.50 -47.66
N PHE A 593 11.88 60.14 -46.45
CA PHE A 593 11.41 60.54 -45.09
C PHE A 593 12.07 59.57 -44.09
N LEU A 594 12.89 60.00 -43.11
CA LEU A 594 12.60 60.67 -41.82
C LEU A 594 11.57 59.91 -40.95
N GLY A 595 11.77 59.63 -39.66
CA GLY A 595 12.66 60.33 -38.74
C GLY A 595 12.95 59.62 -37.40
N LEU A 596 13.98 60.19 -36.77
CA LEU A 596 14.38 60.09 -35.38
C LEU A 596 13.43 60.87 -34.46
N LEU A 597 13.46 60.55 -33.16
CA LEU A 597 13.63 61.43 -31.98
C LEU A 597 12.98 60.74 -30.75
N LEU A 598 13.77 60.25 -29.79
CA LEU A 598 14.39 60.94 -28.64
C LEU A 598 13.48 61.06 -27.40
N LEU A 599 13.87 60.29 -26.38
CA LEU A 599 13.95 60.61 -24.95
C LEU A 599 13.09 61.77 -24.39
N ALA A 600 12.34 61.50 -23.32
CA ALA A 600 12.66 62.06 -22.00
C ALA A 600 11.84 61.46 -20.84
N HIS A 601 12.57 61.36 -19.73
CA HIS A 601 12.28 60.89 -18.38
C HIS A 601 11.11 61.56 -17.60
N ARG A 602 10.60 60.76 -16.64
CA ARG A 602 10.34 61.04 -15.21
C ARG A 602 8.92 61.40 -14.69
N ARG A 603 8.40 60.39 -13.96
CA ARG A 603 8.06 60.34 -12.50
C ARG A 603 6.68 60.79 -11.97
N ARG A 604 6.09 59.81 -11.23
CA ARG A 604 5.30 59.82 -9.97
C ARG A 604 3.81 60.24 -10.08
N ARG A 605 2.86 59.29 -9.93
CA ARG A 605 2.14 58.78 -8.70
C ARG A 605 1.14 59.80 -8.12
N PRO A 606 0.10 59.40 -7.33
CA PRO A 606 -0.77 58.20 -7.25
C PRO A 606 -2.27 58.62 -7.48
N GLU A 607 -3.31 57.78 -7.49
CA GLU A 607 -4.02 57.13 -6.37
C GLU A 607 -5.20 56.29 -6.93
N ARG A 608 -5.53 55.20 -6.20
CA ARG A 608 -6.85 54.62 -5.86
C ARG A 608 -7.95 54.55 -6.93
N GLU A 609 -8.36 53.32 -7.27
CA GLU A 609 -9.52 52.62 -6.68
C GLU A 609 -9.28 51.10 -6.73
#